data_AF-A0A7S1UAX7-F1
#
_entry.id   AF-A0A7S1UAX7-F1
#
_cell.length_a   1.000
_cell.length_b   1.000
_cell.length_c   1.000
_cell.angle_alpha   90.00
_cell.angle_beta   90.00
_cell.angle_gamma   90.00
#
_symmetry.space_group_name_H-M   'P 1'
#
loop_
_entity.id
_entity.type
_entity.pdbx_description
1 polymer ?
#
loop_
_entity_poly.entity_id
_entity_poly.type
_entity_poly.pdbx_seq_one_letter_code
_entity_poly.pdbx_strand_id
1 'polypeptide(L)'
;REVAAPKPKASARAAASRNKASNPQVWMQQARQIISYCVNIKEAAWFKSPVPADLAGYHVMIKHPMDFSKLKSKLIGHKYASMDAFMADARLIFTNACTYNRPGEPCYVAAEKMREAMEKKYNALIGGAAAKAAAKPARKTEKPAPPAGTARPQ
;
A
#
# COMPACT_ATOMS: atom_id res chain seq x y z
N ARG A 1 59.16 -12.15 -33.67
CA ARG A 1 59.61 -10.74 -33.78
C ARG A 1 58.36 -9.88 -33.68
N GLU A 2 58.27 -9.06 -32.63
CA GLU A 2 57.14 -8.18 -32.34
C GLU A 2 57.21 -6.90 -33.19
N VAL A 3 56.06 -6.31 -33.55
CA VAL A 3 55.78 -4.85 -33.63
C VAL A 3 54.26 -4.64 -33.77
N ALA A 4 53.75 -3.48 -33.35
CA ALA A 4 52.35 -3.28 -32.94
C ALA A 4 51.51 -2.32 -33.82
N ALA A 5 50.17 -2.44 -33.64
CA ALA A 5 49.07 -1.45 -33.74
C ALA A 5 49.07 -0.33 -34.81
N PRO A 6 47.85 0.04 -35.29
CA PRO A 6 47.28 1.32 -34.81
C PRO A 6 45.77 1.31 -34.45
N LYS A 7 45.37 2.30 -33.65
CA LYS A 7 43.98 2.83 -33.40
C LYS A 7 43.86 4.17 -34.17
N PRO A 8 42.68 4.80 -34.48
CA PRO A 8 41.49 5.03 -33.62
C PRO A 8 40.15 4.86 -34.42
N LYS A 9 38.93 5.37 -34.12
CA LYS A 9 38.35 6.38 -33.19
C LYS A 9 37.06 5.84 -32.50
N ALA A 10 36.30 6.70 -31.81
CA ALA A 10 35.07 6.37 -31.08
C ALA A 10 33.79 6.98 -31.71
N SER A 11 32.65 6.30 -31.55
CA SER A 11 31.26 6.80 -31.70
C SER A 11 30.27 5.66 -31.33
N ALA A 12 29.14 5.83 -30.65
CA ALA A 12 28.68 6.90 -29.76
C ALA A 12 27.83 6.28 -28.64
N ARG A 13 27.86 6.87 -27.44
CA ARG A 13 27.00 6.45 -26.32
C ARG A 13 25.57 6.91 -26.60
N ALA A 14 24.65 5.97 -26.85
CA ALA A 14 23.23 6.26 -26.99
C ALA A 14 22.69 6.89 -25.68
N ALA A 15 22.37 8.18 -25.74
CA ALA A 15 21.83 8.93 -24.61
C ALA A 15 20.34 8.66 -24.45
N ALA A 16 19.97 7.65 -23.67
CA ALA A 16 18.59 7.46 -23.25
C ALA A 16 18.15 8.68 -22.39
N SER A 17 17.07 9.35 -22.81
CA SER A 17 16.63 10.61 -22.23
C SER A 17 16.18 10.46 -20.76
N ARG A 18 16.43 11.50 -19.97
CA ARG A 18 16.07 11.56 -18.55
C ARG A 18 14.56 11.67 -18.37
N ASN A 19 13.91 10.57 -18.02
CA ASN A 19 12.60 10.60 -17.39
C ASN A 19 12.74 10.20 -15.91
N LYS A 20 12.42 11.10 -14.98
CA LYS A 20 12.63 10.91 -13.54
C LYS A 20 11.53 10.05 -12.90
N ALA A 21 11.24 8.90 -13.51
CA ALA A 21 10.46 7.85 -12.87
C ALA A 21 11.16 7.44 -11.57
N SER A 22 10.42 7.34 -10.47
CA SER A 22 10.97 6.87 -9.19
C SER A 22 11.59 5.49 -9.41
N ASN A 23 12.89 5.32 -9.14
CA ASN A 23 13.56 4.03 -9.24
C ASN A 23 12.70 2.97 -8.52
N PRO A 24 12.19 1.93 -9.23
CA PRO A 24 11.25 0.98 -8.67
C PRO A 24 11.74 0.34 -7.35
N GLN A 25 13.05 0.17 -7.23
CA GLN A 25 13.69 -0.40 -6.04
C GLN A 25 13.54 0.49 -4.78
N VAL A 26 13.47 1.82 -4.94
CA VAL A 26 13.30 2.77 -3.82
C VAL A 26 11.89 2.67 -3.25
N TRP A 27 10.85 2.77 -4.10
CA TRP A 27 9.48 2.73 -3.62
C TRP A 27 9.10 1.34 -3.11
N MET A 28 9.60 0.25 -3.73
CA MET A 28 9.41 -1.10 -3.20
C MET A 28 10.08 -1.27 -1.82
N GLN A 29 11.23 -0.64 -1.58
CA GLN A 29 11.86 -0.66 -0.26
C GLN A 29 11.08 0.13 0.79
N GLN A 30 10.54 1.30 0.42
CA GLN A 30 9.63 2.07 1.28
C GLN A 30 8.35 1.28 1.59
N ALA A 31 7.78 0.57 0.60
CA ALA A 31 6.60 -0.29 0.80
C ALA A 31 6.89 -1.43 1.80
N ARG A 32 8.05 -2.09 1.70
CA ARG A 32 8.50 -3.08 2.70
C ARG A 32 8.63 -2.47 4.10
N GLN A 33 9.13 -1.24 4.23
CA GLN A 33 9.20 -0.53 5.50
C GLN A 33 7.82 -0.17 6.08
N ILE A 34 6.84 0.15 5.23
CA ILE A 34 5.45 0.38 5.65
C ILE A 34 4.83 -0.92 6.18
N ILE A 35 4.91 -2.02 5.43
CA ILE A 35 4.41 -3.34 5.89
C ILE A 35 5.08 -3.70 7.23
N SER A 36 6.41 -3.63 7.31
CA SER A 36 7.18 -3.98 8.50
C SER A 36 6.78 -3.14 9.71
N TYR A 37 6.58 -1.83 9.54
CA TYR A 37 6.07 -0.96 10.60
C TYR A 37 4.66 -1.38 11.05
N CYS A 38 3.73 -1.58 10.11
CA CYS A 38 2.35 -1.92 10.41
C CYS A 38 2.22 -3.27 11.13
N VAL A 39 2.88 -4.35 10.68
CA VAL A 39 2.71 -5.70 11.26
C VAL A 39 3.23 -5.83 12.71
N ASN A 40 4.04 -4.87 13.17
CA ASN A 40 4.54 -4.78 14.55
C ASN A 40 3.62 -3.98 15.49
N ILE A 41 2.56 -3.35 14.99
CA ILE A 41 1.53 -2.71 15.81
C ILE A 41 0.61 -3.80 16.38
N LYS A 42 0.25 -3.74 17.67
CA LYS A 42 -0.58 -4.78 18.32
C LYS A 42 -1.93 -5.00 17.62
N GLU A 43 -2.55 -3.91 17.15
CA GLU A 43 -3.81 -3.95 16.40
C GLU A 43 -3.70 -4.63 15.02
N ALA A 44 -2.50 -4.86 14.49
CA ALA A 44 -2.32 -5.54 13.22
C ALA A 44 -2.78 -7.01 13.23
N ALA A 45 -2.93 -7.62 14.42
CA ALA A 45 -3.34 -9.02 14.57
C ALA A 45 -4.62 -9.37 13.77
N TRP A 46 -5.61 -8.47 13.74
CA TRP A 46 -6.86 -8.61 12.98
C TRP A 46 -6.67 -8.72 11.46
N PHE A 47 -5.52 -8.28 10.94
CA PHE A 47 -5.29 -8.04 9.52
C PHE A 47 -4.08 -8.82 8.96
N LYS A 48 -3.47 -9.71 9.76
CA LYS A 48 -2.26 -10.46 9.37
C LYS A 48 -2.51 -11.49 8.27
N SER A 49 -3.69 -12.09 8.27
CA SER A 49 -4.09 -13.21 7.40
C SER A 49 -5.43 -12.91 6.72
N PRO A 50 -5.80 -13.63 5.64
CA PRO A 50 -7.11 -13.51 5.02
C PRO A 50 -8.25 -13.75 6.03
N VAL A 51 -9.34 -13.02 5.86
CA VAL A 51 -10.57 -13.28 6.63
C VAL A 51 -11.13 -14.66 6.23
N PRO A 52 -11.56 -15.50 7.19
CA PRO A 52 -12.09 -16.83 6.89
C PRO A 52 -13.28 -16.83 5.91
N ALA A 53 -13.35 -17.84 5.06
CA ALA A 53 -14.36 -17.95 4.00
C ALA A 53 -15.79 -18.16 4.53
N ASP A 54 -15.88 -18.85 5.68
CA ASP A 54 -17.08 -19.15 6.46
C ASP A 54 -17.59 -17.97 7.31
N LEU A 55 -16.85 -16.86 7.40
CA LEU A 55 -17.33 -15.69 8.13
C LEU A 55 -18.60 -15.11 7.47
N ALA A 56 -19.72 -15.24 8.17
CA ALA A 56 -21.06 -15.00 7.65
C ALA A 56 -21.19 -13.68 6.88
N GLY A 57 -21.59 -13.79 5.60
CA GLY A 57 -21.80 -12.67 4.69
C GLY A 57 -20.55 -11.88 4.26
N TYR A 58 -19.35 -12.13 4.82
CA TYR A 58 -18.17 -11.31 4.57
C TYR A 58 -17.79 -11.28 3.09
N HIS A 59 -17.65 -12.45 2.47
CA HIS A 59 -17.27 -12.57 1.05
C HIS A 59 -18.40 -12.19 0.08
N VAL A 60 -19.64 -12.07 0.56
CA VAL A 60 -20.76 -11.51 -0.21
C VAL A 60 -20.70 -9.98 -0.20
N MET A 61 -20.40 -9.38 0.95
CA MET A 61 -20.32 -7.92 1.13
C MET A 61 -19.01 -7.32 0.58
N ILE A 62 -17.87 -7.93 0.93
CA ILE A 62 -16.53 -7.45 0.61
C ILE A 62 -16.03 -8.09 -0.69
N LYS A 63 -16.12 -7.33 -1.79
CA LYS A 63 -15.78 -7.81 -3.15
C LYS A 63 -14.29 -8.02 -3.39
N HIS A 64 -13.43 -7.33 -2.63
CA HIS A 64 -11.98 -7.39 -2.79
C HIS A 64 -11.27 -7.59 -1.43
N PRO A 65 -11.30 -8.82 -0.86
CA PRO A 65 -10.60 -9.12 0.38
C PRO A 65 -9.10 -8.87 0.27
N MET A 66 -8.52 -8.25 1.30
CA MET A 66 -7.12 -7.91 1.41
C MET A 66 -6.65 -7.98 2.86
N ASP A 67 -5.40 -8.37 3.05
CA ASP A 67 -4.73 -8.60 4.33
C ASP A 67 -3.20 -8.41 4.16
N PHE A 68 -2.45 -8.35 5.25
CA PHE A 68 -1.00 -8.12 5.19
C PHE A 68 -0.22 -9.25 4.52
N SER A 69 -0.65 -10.52 4.61
CA SER A 69 0.02 -11.64 3.93
C SER A 69 -0.14 -11.54 2.41
N LYS A 70 -1.33 -11.17 1.93
CA LYS A 70 -1.65 -10.97 0.52
C LYS A 70 -1.00 -9.70 -0.05
N LEU A 71 -1.03 -8.60 0.70
CA LEU A 71 -0.32 -7.35 0.38
C LEU A 71 1.19 -7.57 0.22
N LYS A 72 1.81 -8.29 1.18
CA LYS A 72 3.23 -8.67 1.13
C LYS A 72 3.53 -9.58 -0.05
N SER A 73 2.69 -10.60 -0.30
CA SER A 73 2.85 -11.53 -1.42
C SER A 73 2.75 -10.83 -2.78
N LYS A 74 1.79 -9.91 -2.96
CA LYS A 74 1.68 -9.07 -4.17
C LYS A 74 2.89 -8.15 -4.35
N LEU A 75 3.45 -7.59 -3.28
CA LEU A 75 4.65 -6.76 -3.33
C LEU A 75 5.89 -7.56 -3.74
N ILE A 76 6.10 -8.75 -3.15
CA ILE A 76 7.23 -9.63 -3.49
C ILE A 76 7.09 -10.20 -4.91
N GLY A 77 5.87 -10.56 -5.33
CA GLY A 77 5.56 -11.02 -6.68
C GLY A 77 5.50 -9.92 -7.74
N HIS A 78 6.00 -8.70 -7.44
CA HIS A 78 6.04 -7.54 -8.34
C HIS A 78 4.68 -7.19 -8.99
N LYS A 79 3.56 -7.39 -8.26
CA LYS A 79 2.19 -7.17 -8.76
C LYS A 79 1.68 -5.72 -8.63
N TYR A 80 2.55 -4.79 -8.26
CA TYR A 80 2.24 -3.36 -8.18
C TYR A 80 3.16 -2.56 -9.09
N ALA A 81 2.57 -1.69 -9.92
CA ALA A 81 3.32 -0.80 -10.82
C ALA A 81 3.90 0.44 -10.11
N SER A 82 3.30 0.85 -8.98
CA SER A 82 3.68 2.06 -8.25
C SER A 82 3.40 1.94 -6.75
N MET A 83 3.94 2.89 -5.98
CA MET A 83 3.61 3.07 -4.58
C MET A 83 2.11 3.32 -4.35
N ASP A 84 1.45 4.08 -5.22
CA ASP A 84 0.02 4.39 -5.07
C ASP A 84 -0.86 3.14 -5.26
N ALA A 85 -0.50 2.26 -6.20
CA ALA A 85 -1.17 0.98 -6.38
C ALA A 85 -0.99 0.05 -5.16
N PHE A 86 0.19 0.07 -4.53
CA PHE A 86 0.44 -0.62 -3.27
C PHE A 86 -0.38 -0.02 -2.11
N MET A 87 -0.40 1.32 -1.98
CA MET A 87 -1.12 2.01 -0.92
C MET A 87 -2.65 1.87 -1.06
N ALA A 88 -3.17 1.75 -2.28
CA ALA A 88 -4.59 1.46 -2.51
C ALA A 88 -5.01 0.14 -1.85
N ASP A 89 -4.28 -0.95 -2.11
CA ASP A 89 -4.52 -2.25 -1.46
C ASP A 89 -4.25 -2.19 0.06
N ALA A 90 -3.23 -1.47 0.50
CA ALA A 90 -2.92 -1.34 1.93
C ALA A 90 -4.04 -0.60 2.70
N ARG A 91 -4.63 0.44 2.09
CA ARG A 91 -5.82 1.14 2.61
C ARG A 91 -7.06 0.26 2.58
N LEU A 92 -7.21 -0.58 1.54
CA LEU A 92 -8.35 -1.47 1.35
C LEU A 92 -8.54 -2.46 2.50
N ILE A 93 -7.44 -2.93 3.13
CA ILE A 93 -7.47 -3.75 4.35
C ILE A 93 -8.38 -3.12 5.41
N PHE A 94 -8.16 -1.84 5.71
CA PHE A 94 -8.88 -1.12 6.75
C PHE A 94 -10.25 -0.64 6.29
N THR A 95 -10.40 -0.24 5.02
CA THR A 95 -11.71 0.09 4.45
C THR A 95 -12.67 -1.10 4.52
N ASN A 96 -12.24 -2.29 4.11
CA ASN A 96 -13.04 -3.51 4.20
C ASN A 96 -13.47 -3.80 5.63
N ALA A 97 -12.56 -3.65 6.61
CA ALA A 97 -12.87 -3.82 8.02
C ALA A 97 -13.91 -2.79 8.51
N CYS A 98 -13.77 -1.51 8.15
CA CYS A 98 -14.74 -0.47 8.50
C CYS A 98 -16.08 -0.55 7.73
N THR A 99 -16.13 -1.25 6.60
CA THR A 99 -17.35 -1.55 5.85
C THR A 99 -18.14 -2.70 6.48
N TYR A 100 -17.45 -3.76 6.90
CA TYR A 100 -18.09 -4.97 7.45
C TYR A 100 -18.43 -4.88 8.95
N ASN A 101 -17.54 -4.31 9.76
CA ASN A 101 -17.72 -4.20 11.21
C ASN A 101 -18.46 -2.91 11.57
N ARG A 102 -19.23 -2.91 12.66
CA ARG A 102 -19.99 -1.73 13.09
C ARG A 102 -19.05 -0.69 13.72
N PRO A 103 -19.31 0.62 13.56
CA PRO A 103 -18.54 1.66 14.25
C PRO A 103 -18.50 1.43 15.76
N GLY A 104 -17.30 1.49 16.34
CA GLY A 104 -17.06 1.23 17.76
C GLY A 104 -16.73 -0.23 18.12
N GLU A 105 -16.94 -1.20 17.23
CA GLU A 105 -16.50 -2.58 17.47
C GLU A 105 -14.96 -2.68 17.48
N PRO A 106 -14.35 -3.63 18.23
CA PRO A 106 -12.89 -3.71 18.39
C PRO A 106 -12.11 -3.78 17.07
N CYS A 107 -12.62 -4.51 16.07
CA CYS A 107 -12.00 -4.61 14.74
C CYS A 107 -12.12 -3.29 13.94
N TYR A 108 -13.25 -2.57 14.06
CA TYR A 108 -13.44 -1.25 13.45
C TYR A 108 -12.45 -0.23 14.05
N VAL A 109 -12.35 -0.16 15.38
CA VAL A 109 -11.44 0.75 16.08
C VAL A 109 -9.98 0.42 15.78
N ALA A 110 -9.64 -0.87 15.70
CA ALA A 110 -8.32 -1.33 15.27
C ALA A 110 -8.00 -0.87 13.83
N ALA A 111 -8.97 -0.97 12.91
CA ALA A 111 -8.79 -0.56 11.51
C ALA A 111 -8.54 0.95 11.37
N GLU A 112 -9.28 1.80 12.09
CA GLU A 112 -9.07 3.25 12.05
C GLU A 112 -7.68 3.64 12.57
N LYS A 113 -7.26 3.08 13.72
CA LYS A 113 -5.93 3.31 14.30
C LYS A 113 -4.80 2.82 13.39
N MET A 114 -4.96 1.64 12.80
CA MET A 114 -3.98 1.07 11.86
C MET A 114 -3.85 1.91 10.58
N ARG A 115 -4.96 2.42 10.05
CA ARG A 115 -4.98 3.34 8.91
C ARG A 115 -4.20 4.62 9.22
N GLU A 116 -4.47 5.26 10.36
CA GLU A 116 -3.76 6.49 10.76
C GLU A 116 -2.25 6.25 10.90
N ALA A 117 -1.85 5.18 11.59
CA ALA A 117 -0.44 4.83 11.76
C ALA A 117 0.25 4.55 10.42
N MET A 118 -0.43 3.86 9.49
CA MET A 118 0.07 3.61 8.14
C MET A 118 0.25 4.90 7.34
N GLU A 119 -0.75 5.79 7.30
CA GLU A 119 -0.65 7.08 6.60
C GLU A 119 0.47 7.94 7.18
N LYS A 120 0.63 7.97 8.51
CA LYS A 120 1.74 8.66 9.18
C LYS A 120 3.10 8.10 8.74
N LYS A 121 3.24 6.78 8.63
CA LYS A 121 4.48 6.13 8.15
C LYS A 121 4.74 6.39 6.67
N TYR A 122 3.71 6.31 5.83
CA TYR A 122 3.76 6.65 4.41
C TYR A 122 4.22 8.10 4.20
N ASN A 123 3.57 9.05 4.88
CA ASN A 123 3.91 10.47 4.82
C ASN A 123 5.31 10.76 5.37
N ALA A 124 5.80 10.03 6.39
CA ALA A 124 7.19 10.17 6.84
C ALA A 124 8.21 9.72 5.78
N LEU A 125 7.90 8.69 4.99
CA LEU A 125 8.80 8.13 3.96
C LEU A 125 8.75 8.87 2.62
N ILE A 126 7.59 9.42 2.24
CA ILE A 126 7.36 10.09 0.95
C ILE A 126 7.28 11.61 1.12
N GLY A 127 6.61 12.08 2.16
CA GLY A 127 6.49 13.49 2.52
C GLY A 127 7.82 14.13 2.94
N GLY A 128 8.84 13.36 3.34
CA GLY A 128 10.20 13.87 3.48
C GLY A 128 10.77 14.50 2.19
N ALA A 129 10.25 14.12 1.02
CA ALA A 129 10.56 14.74 -0.27
C ALA A 129 9.46 15.70 -0.79
N ALA A 130 8.21 15.54 -0.34
CA ALA A 130 7.05 16.27 -0.86
C ALA A 130 6.50 17.39 0.05
N ALA A 131 6.88 17.48 1.33
CA ALA A 131 6.32 18.42 2.31
C ALA A 131 6.61 19.91 2.04
N LYS A 132 7.36 20.25 0.97
CA LYS A 132 7.44 21.62 0.43
C LYS A 132 6.26 22.01 -0.47
N ALA A 133 5.33 21.10 -0.77
CA ALA A 133 4.16 21.37 -1.60
C ALA A 133 2.86 20.83 -0.95
N ALA A 134 1.86 21.71 -0.84
CA ALA A 134 0.46 21.40 -0.52
C ALA A 134 0.16 20.77 0.87
N ALA A 135 0.25 21.60 1.92
CA ALA A 135 -0.68 21.46 3.04
C ALA A 135 -2.02 22.15 2.70
N LYS A 136 -3.12 21.39 2.60
CA LYS A 136 -4.50 21.89 2.81
C LYS A 136 -5.39 20.76 3.34
N PRO A 137 -6.51 21.09 4.02
CA PRO A 137 -7.04 20.26 5.09
C PRO A 137 -7.81 19.03 4.61
N ALA A 138 -7.94 18.06 5.53
CA ALA A 138 -8.80 16.90 5.35
C ALA A 138 -10.23 17.32 4.98
N ARG A 139 -10.61 17.08 3.72
CA ARG A 139 -12.02 17.06 3.32
C ARG A 139 -12.67 15.96 4.14
N LYS A 140 -13.70 16.30 4.93
CA LYS A 140 -14.64 15.32 5.46
C LYS A 140 -15.26 14.61 4.25
N THR A 141 -14.73 13.46 3.87
CA THR A 141 -15.39 12.60 2.90
C THR A 141 -16.60 12.03 3.61
N GLU A 142 -17.79 12.44 3.17
CA GLU A 142 -19.01 11.74 3.54
C GLU A 142 -18.79 10.26 3.27
N LYS A 143 -18.99 9.47 4.33
CA LYS A 143 -18.89 8.02 4.31
C LYS A 143 -19.83 7.53 3.20
N PRO A 144 -19.38 6.68 2.25
CA PRO A 144 -20.33 5.95 1.42
C PRO A 144 -21.27 5.24 2.38
N ALA A 145 -22.56 5.56 2.34
CA ALA A 145 -23.53 4.93 3.21
C ALA A 145 -23.36 3.41 3.09
N PRO A 146 -23.33 2.64 4.20
CA PRO A 146 -23.37 1.20 4.08
C PRO A 146 -24.60 0.85 3.23
N PRO A 147 -24.48 -0.08 2.26
CA PRO A 147 -25.64 -0.47 1.45
C PRO A 147 -26.77 -0.87 2.40
N ALA A 148 -27.93 -0.25 2.22
CA ALA A 148 -28.99 -0.26 3.21
C ALA A 148 -29.39 -1.69 3.58
N GLY A 149 -29.45 -1.98 4.88
CA GLY A 149 -30.26 -3.08 5.40
C GLY A 149 -29.71 -4.51 5.29
N THR A 150 -28.42 -4.73 5.05
CA THR A 150 -27.81 -6.05 5.39
C THR A 150 -27.01 -5.93 6.67
N ALA A 151 -27.66 -6.24 7.79
CA ALA A 151 -26.92 -6.53 9.02
C ALA A 151 -25.97 -7.71 8.76
N ARG A 152 -24.79 -7.70 9.39
CA ARG A 152 -23.94 -8.89 9.49
C ARG A 152 -24.84 -10.04 10.01
N PRO A 153 -24.94 -11.18 9.31
CA PRO A 153 -25.72 -12.30 9.81
C PRO A 153 -25.16 -12.72 11.17
N GLN A 154 -26.07 -12.97 12.12
CA GLN A 154 -25.73 -13.49 13.45
C GLN A 154 -25.45 -14.99 13.37
#